data_AF-A0A9P1HEB8-F1
#
_entry.id   AF-A0A9P1HEB8-F1
#
_cell.length_a   1.000
_cell.length_b   1.000
_cell.length_c   1.000
_cell.angle_alpha   90.00
_cell.angle_beta   90.00
_cell.angle_gamma   90.00
#
_symmetry.space_group_name_H-M   'P 1'
#
loop_
_entity.id
_entity.type
_entity.pdbx_description
1 polymer ?
#
loop_
_entity_poly.entity_id
_entity_poly.type
_entity_poly.pdbx_seq_one_letter_code
_entity_poly.pdbx_strand_id
1 'polypeptide(L)'
;MNFEKTTTNNPNKQRILPLWIETWLITSAIICLLDVGFTMLRPHTTTGGSLATVYYGWNIYADVDKRYADPHDQVTTATGRVMLIEIVMDFVVFFMARRQSRHTVLTAFTTSCFVFWKTVLYLVLFIAPPQGISHFSEEASSLRIFWVFWVMNGIWVIMPFMVMMSLWSQLIQPKNFASTYELCESEIAEPEKIIIPENSH
;
A
#
# COMPACT_ATOMS: atom_id res chain seq x y z
N MET A 1 10.16 -34.98 37.96
CA MET A 1 8.92 -34.75 37.21
C MET A 1 9.23 -33.62 36.23
N ASN A 2 9.56 -33.97 34.99
CA ASN A 2 10.04 -33.00 34.00
C ASN A 2 8.85 -32.27 33.40
N PHE A 3 8.78 -30.95 33.60
CA PHE A 3 7.89 -30.07 32.84
C PHE A 3 8.50 -29.89 31.45
N GLU A 4 8.10 -30.77 30.54
CA GLU A 4 8.31 -30.57 29.12
C GLU A 4 7.43 -29.38 28.70
N LYS A 5 8.06 -28.22 28.46
CA LYS A 5 7.41 -27.09 27.79
C LYS A 5 7.16 -27.53 26.36
N THR A 6 5.97 -28.04 26.09
CA THR A 6 5.47 -28.26 24.73
C THR A 6 5.32 -26.88 24.08
N THR A 7 6.37 -26.42 23.40
CA THR A 7 6.28 -25.34 22.42
C THR A 7 5.36 -25.80 21.31
N THR A 8 4.07 -25.48 21.45
CA THR A 8 3.11 -25.60 20.37
C THR A 8 3.45 -24.55 19.32
N ASN A 9 4.31 -24.92 18.37
CA ASN A 9 4.39 -24.22 17.09
C ASN A 9 3.01 -24.35 16.44
N ASN A 10 2.13 -23.37 16.67
CA ASN A 10 0.80 -23.33 16.08
C ASN A 10 0.95 -23.09 14.56
N PRO A 11 0.71 -24.10 13.71
CA PRO A 11 1.05 -24.02 12.29
C PRO A 11 0.07 -23.16 11.47
N ASN A 12 -0.93 -22.54 12.09
CA ASN A 12 -1.99 -21.82 11.40
C ASN A 12 -2.28 -20.42 11.98
N LYS A 13 -1.27 -19.55 12.09
CA LYS A 13 -1.57 -18.10 12.15
C LYS A 13 -1.96 -17.65 10.74
N GLN A 14 -3.24 -17.79 10.40
CA GLN A 14 -3.77 -17.37 9.11
C GLN A 14 -3.51 -15.87 8.90
N ARG A 15 -2.83 -15.51 7.82
CA ARG A 15 -2.52 -14.10 7.53
C ARG A 15 -3.81 -13.36 7.20
N ILE A 16 -3.96 -12.13 7.71
CA ILE A 16 -5.11 -11.27 7.36
C ILE A 16 -5.05 -10.86 5.88
N LEU A 17 -3.85 -10.60 5.38
CA LEU A 17 -3.63 -10.30 3.97
C LEU A 17 -2.92 -11.49 3.30
N PRO A 18 -3.28 -11.83 2.06
CA PRO A 18 -2.45 -12.66 1.20
C PRO A 18 -1.01 -12.15 1.16
N LEU A 19 -0.03 -13.06 1.22
CA LEU A 19 1.39 -12.70 1.27
C LEU A 19 1.80 -11.80 0.10
N TRP A 20 1.27 -12.03 -1.10
CA TRP A 20 1.61 -11.22 -2.27
C TRP A 20 1.15 -9.76 -2.12
N ILE A 21 0.02 -9.50 -1.45
CA ILE A 21 -0.48 -8.14 -1.18
C ILE A 21 0.44 -7.45 -0.18
N GLU A 22 0.80 -8.15 0.90
CA GLU A 22 1.72 -7.60 1.91
C GLU A 22 3.10 -7.29 1.28
N THR A 23 3.63 -8.20 0.47
CA THR A 23 4.89 -7.97 -0.25
C THR A 23 4.79 -6.80 -1.22
N TRP A 24 3.69 -6.72 -1.98
CA TRP A 24 3.45 -5.60 -2.90
C TRP A 24 3.43 -4.27 -2.16
N LEU A 25 2.64 -4.13 -1.09
CA LEU A 25 2.49 -2.88 -0.35
C LEU A 25 3.81 -2.41 0.30
N ILE A 26 4.63 -3.33 0.83
CA ILE A 26 5.94 -2.96 1.37
C ILE A 26 6.89 -2.53 0.25
N THR A 27 6.89 -3.27 -0.86
CA THR A 27 7.75 -2.96 -2.00
C THR A 27 7.36 -1.64 -2.64
N SER A 28 6.06 -1.37 -2.80
CA SER A 28 5.55 -0.09 -3.30
C SER A 28 5.93 1.06 -2.37
N ALA A 29 5.79 0.90 -1.05
CA ALA A 29 6.18 1.94 -0.10
C ALA A 29 7.67 2.33 -0.24
N ILE A 30 8.56 1.35 -0.44
CA ILE A 30 10.00 1.61 -0.65
C ILE A 30 10.24 2.32 -1.98
N ILE A 31 9.63 1.85 -3.08
CA ILE A 31 9.81 2.46 -4.39
C ILE A 31 9.24 3.88 -4.42
N CYS A 32 8.06 4.09 -3.86
CA CYS A 32 7.44 5.40 -3.71
C CYS A 32 8.28 6.34 -2.84
N LEU A 33 8.91 5.85 -1.78
CA LEU A 33 9.82 6.66 -0.98
C LEU A 33 11.04 7.14 -1.79
N LEU A 34 11.60 6.27 -2.62
CA LEU A 34 12.66 6.64 -3.55
C LEU A 34 12.14 7.65 -4.59
N ASP A 35 10.93 7.46 -5.11
CA ASP A 35 10.30 8.36 -6.06
C ASP A 35 10.08 9.77 -5.50
N VAL A 36 9.57 9.87 -4.27
CA VAL A 36 9.46 11.16 -3.57
C VAL A 36 10.84 11.77 -3.35
N GLY A 37 11.84 10.96 -2.96
CA GLY A 37 13.22 11.42 -2.85
C GLY A 37 13.75 11.98 -4.18
N PHE A 38 13.53 11.28 -5.29
CA PHE A 38 13.90 11.73 -6.62
C PHE A 38 13.24 13.07 -6.95
N THR A 39 11.92 13.16 -6.80
CA THR A 39 11.14 14.31 -7.26
C THR A 39 11.32 15.55 -6.37
N MET A 40 11.47 15.39 -5.05
CA MET A 40 11.60 16.52 -4.11
C MET A 40 13.03 17.07 -4.02
N LEU A 41 14.05 16.27 -4.36
CA LEU A 41 15.46 16.68 -4.28
C LEU A 41 16.03 17.15 -5.62
N ARG A 42 15.20 17.35 -6.64
CA ARG A 42 15.64 17.98 -7.89
C ARG A 42 16.15 19.40 -7.61
N PRO A 43 17.24 19.85 -8.27
CA PRO A 43 17.93 19.19 -9.39
C PRO A 43 19.09 18.25 -8.97
N HIS A 44 19.28 17.97 -7.68
CA HIS A 44 20.40 17.13 -7.23
C HIS A 44 20.28 15.67 -7.70
N THR A 45 19.06 15.19 -7.89
CA THR A 45 18.74 13.81 -8.30
C THR A 45 18.64 13.63 -9.81
N THR A 46 18.40 14.71 -10.56
CA THR A 46 18.34 14.72 -12.03
C THR A 46 19.73 14.65 -12.67
N THR A 47 19.80 14.27 -13.95
CA THR A 47 21.05 14.23 -14.74
C THR A 47 21.88 15.50 -14.57
N GLY A 48 23.16 15.32 -14.19
CA GLY A 48 24.09 16.41 -13.87
C GLY A 48 24.13 16.81 -12.38
N GLY A 49 23.20 16.33 -11.56
CA GLY A 49 23.17 16.53 -10.11
C GLY A 49 24.07 15.55 -9.34
N SER A 50 24.33 15.87 -8.06
CA SER A 50 25.21 15.09 -7.18
C SER A 50 24.70 13.68 -6.82
N LEU A 51 23.38 13.46 -6.91
CA LEU A 51 22.71 12.19 -6.60
C LEU A 51 22.24 11.46 -7.87
N ALA A 52 22.57 11.94 -9.06
CA ALA A 52 22.08 11.39 -10.33
C ALA A 52 22.41 9.90 -10.51
N THR A 53 23.58 9.45 -10.05
CA THR A 53 24.02 8.05 -10.14
C THR A 53 23.17 7.13 -9.26
N VAL A 54 22.79 7.57 -8.05
CA VAL A 54 21.91 6.80 -7.16
C VAL A 54 20.52 6.63 -7.79
N TYR A 55 20.07 7.65 -8.49
CA TYR A 55 18.78 7.71 -9.17
C TYR A 55 18.84 7.41 -10.66
N TYR A 56 19.84 6.64 -11.12
CA TYR A 56 20.03 6.37 -12.54
C TYR A 56 18.77 5.82 -13.23
N GLY A 57 18.06 4.90 -12.58
CA GLY A 57 16.79 4.35 -13.09
C GLY A 57 15.69 5.41 -13.25
N TRP A 58 15.58 6.35 -12.32
CA TRP A 58 14.62 7.47 -12.42
C TRP A 58 15.03 8.46 -13.48
N ASN A 59 16.33 8.67 -13.71
CA ASN A 59 16.81 9.51 -14.80
C ASN A 59 16.45 8.94 -16.18
N ILE A 60 16.50 7.61 -16.37
CA ILE A 60 15.99 6.98 -17.62
C ILE A 60 14.52 7.32 -17.86
N TYR A 61 13.72 7.36 -16.78
CA TYR A 61 12.32 7.73 -16.84
C TYR A 61 12.13 9.24 -17.10
N ALA A 62 12.88 10.10 -16.41
CA ALA A 62 12.87 11.55 -16.59
C ALA A 62 13.32 12.00 -17.99
N ASP A 63 14.18 11.23 -18.66
CA ASP A 63 14.56 11.47 -20.06
C ASP A 63 13.39 11.28 -21.04
N VAL A 64 12.33 10.56 -20.62
CA VAL A 64 11.12 10.33 -21.43
C VAL A 64 10.01 11.28 -21.00
N ASP A 65 9.83 11.47 -19.69
CA ASP A 65 8.80 12.29 -19.08
C ASP A 65 9.36 13.65 -18.61
N LYS A 66 9.08 14.72 -19.36
CA LYS A 66 9.58 16.07 -19.07
C LYS A 66 9.17 16.55 -17.69
N ARG A 67 8.02 16.11 -17.16
CA ARG A 67 7.54 16.52 -15.83
C ARG A 67 8.36 15.93 -14.69
N TYR A 68 9.04 14.81 -14.94
CA TYR A 68 9.97 14.22 -13.98
C TYR A 68 11.34 14.89 -13.99
N ALA A 69 11.76 15.44 -15.13
CA ALA A 69 13.02 16.16 -15.26
C ALA A 69 12.93 17.61 -14.72
N ASP A 70 11.78 18.27 -14.87
CA ASP A 70 11.61 19.68 -14.49
C ASP A 70 11.51 19.87 -12.95
N PRO A 71 12.45 20.60 -12.32
CA PRO A 71 12.39 20.91 -10.89
C PRO A 71 11.21 21.83 -10.51
N HIS A 72 10.60 22.51 -11.48
CA HIS A 72 9.49 23.44 -11.27
C HIS A 72 8.11 22.86 -11.65
N ASP A 73 8.04 21.59 -12.05
CA ASP A 73 6.75 20.96 -12.37
C ASP A 73 5.90 20.79 -11.10
N GLN A 74 4.75 21.47 -11.09
CA GLN A 74 3.83 21.50 -9.96
C GLN A 74 3.08 20.18 -9.77
N VAL A 75 2.80 19.46 -10.86
CA VAL A 75 1.98 18.25 -10.82
C VAL A 75 2.78 17.12 -10.18
N THR A 76 3.97 16.82 -10.69
CA THR A 76 4.89 15.82 -10.15
C THR A 76 5.25 16.13 -8.71
N THR A 77 5.42 17.42 -8.38
CA THR A 77 5.70 17.82 -7.00
C THR A 77 4.49 17.60 -6.09
N ALA A 78 3.27 17.90 -6.55
CA ALA A 78 2.05 17.67 -5.79
C ALA A 78 1.76 16.17 -5.61
N THR A 79 1.90 15.36 -6.67
CA THR A 79 1.70 13.92 -6.64
C THR A 79 2.70 13.23 -5.70
N GLY A 80 3.97 13.66 -5.70
CA GLY A 80 4.98 13.18 -4.74
C GLY A 80 4.63 13.51 -3.28
N ARG A 81 4.08 14.70 -3.00
CA ARG A 81 3.68 15.08 -1.64
C ARG A 81 2.50 14.26 -1.12
N VAL A 82 1.50 13.99 -1.94
CA VAL A 82 0.37 13.13 -1.54
C VAL A 82 0.80 11.67 -1.40
N MET A 83 1.81 11.24 -2.16
CA MET A 83 2.40 9.89 -2.06
C MET A 83 3.05 9.63 -0.70
N LEU A 84 3.49 10.65 0.04
CA LEU A 84 3.92 10.49 1.44
C LEU A 84 2.83 9.91 2.34
N ILE A 85 1.57 10.27 2.09
CA ILE A 85 0.43 9.74 2.85
C ILE A 85 0.26 8.24 2.55
N GLU A 86 0.37 7.86 1.28
CA GLU A 86 0.29 6.46 0.84
C GLU A 86 1.41 5.61 1.48
N ILE A 87 2.64 6.11 1.48
CA ILE A 87 3.79 5.44 2.10
C ILE A 87 3.54 5.21 3.59
N VAL A 88 3.06 6.22 4.31
CA VAL A 88 2.72 6.09 5.75
C VAL A 88 1.59 5.06 5.93
N MET A 89 0.56 5.09 5.09
CA MET A 89 -0.54 4.12 5.16
C MET A 89 -0.07 2.69 4.91
N ASP A 90 0.83 2.45 3.95
CA ASP A 90 1.38 1.13 3.66
C ASP A 90 2.17 0.58 4.86
N PHE A 91 2.97 1.41 5.53
CA PHE A 91 3.64 1.02 6.78
C PHE A 91 2.65 0.75 7.92
N VAL A 92 1.58 1.54 8.03
CA VAL A 92 0.51 1.31 9.00
C VAL A 92 -0.21 -0.01 8.72
N VAL A 93 -0.49 -0.33 7.45
CA VAL A 93 -1.04 -1.63 7.03
C VAL A 93 -0.12 -2.77 7.46
N PHE A 94 1.18 -2.65 7.19
CA PHE A 94 2.15 -3.66 7.61
C PHE A 94 2.15 -3.88 9.12
N PHE A 95 2.18 -2.80 9.90
CA PHE A 95 2.10 -2.88 11.37
C PHE A 95 0.79 -3.53 11.86
N MET A 96 -0.34 -3.11 11.28
CA MET A 96 -1.67 -3.66 11.60
C MET A 96 -1.79 -5.15 11.24
N ALA A 97 -1.22 -5.57 10.11
CA ALA A 97 -1.18 -6.96 9.68
C ALA A 97 -0.43 -7.84 10.70
N ARG A 98 0.70 -7.36 11.24
CA ARG A 98 1.44 -8.07 12.30
C ARG A 98 0.63 -8.21 13.60
N ARG A 99 -0.15 -7.19 13.94
CA ARG A 99 -1.06 -7.14 15.10
C ARG A 99 -2.41 -7.84 14.87
N GLN A 100 -2.66 -8.35 13.66
CA GLN A 100 -3.93 -8.98 13.30
C GLN A 100 -5.14 -8.04 13.49
N SER A 101 -4.98 -6.75 13.19
CA SER A 101 -6.07 -5.77 13.30
C SER A 101 -7.16 -5.99 12.25
N ARG A 102 -8.42 -5.81 12.64
CA ARG A 102 -9.58 -5.82 11.73
C ARG A 102 -9.52 -4.71 10.67
N HIS A 103 -8.86 -3.60 10.98
CA HIS A 103 -8.75 -2.45 10.09
C HIS A 103 -7.74 -2.67 8.95
N THR A 104 -6.90 -3.71 9.03
CA THR A 104 -5.86 -4.02 8.03
C THR A 104 -6.41 -4.11 6.61
N VAL A 105 -7.50 -4.85 6.40
CA VAL A 105 -8.09 -5.05 5.07
C VAL A 105 -8.63 -3.74 4.51
N LEU A 106 -9.35 -2.98 5.34
CA LEU A 106 -9.91 -1.69 4.94
C LEU A 106 -8.80 -0.71 4.56
N THR A 107 -7.78 -0.56 5.40
CA THR A 107 -6.67 0.37 5.13
C THR A 107 -5.86 -0.06 3.90
N ALA A 108 -5.60 -1.36 3.71
CA ALA A 108 -4.92 -1.89 2.53
C ALA A 108 -5.71 -1.63 1.23
N PHE A 109 -7.03 -1.77 1.29
CA PHE A 109 -7.91 -1.41 0.18
C PHE A 109 -7.87 0.10 -0.09
N THR A 110 -8.00 0.93 0.95
CA THR A 110 -8.00 2.40 0.82
C THR A 110 -6.70 2.96 0.25
N THR A 111 -5.53 2.53 0.76
CA THR A 111 -4.23 2.97 0.23
C THR A 111 -4.08 2.56 -1.24
N SER A 112 -4.55 1.36 -1.62
CA SER A 112 -4.54 0.90 -3.01
C SER A 112 -5.43 1.76 -3.91
N CYS A 113 -6.61 2.19 -3.43
CA CYS A 113 -7.46 3.14 -4.16
C CYS A 113 -6.76 4.48 -4.42
N PHE A 114 -5.99 4.99 -3.46
CA PHE A 114 -5.25 6.24 -3.61
C PHE A 114 -4.17 6.13 -4.68
N VAL A 115 -3.33 5.09 -4.62
CA VAL A 115 -2.29 4.83 -5.63
C VAL A 115 -2.93 4.66 -7.02
N PHE A 116 -4.01 3.88 -7.13
CA PHE A 116 -4.73 3.66 -8.38
C PHE A 116 -5.21 4.98 -8.98
N TRP A 117 -6.00 5.76 -8.23
CA TRP A 117 -6.60 6.98 -8.76
C TRP A 117 -5.59 8.08 -9.03
N LYS A 118 -4.56 8.22 -8.21
CA LYS A 118 -3.45 9.14 -8.48
C LYS A 118 -2.75 8.78 -9.80
N THR A 119 -2.49 7.50 -10.04
CA THR A 119 -1.81 7.05 -11.27
C THR A 119 -2.70 7.22 -12.49
N VAL A 120 -4.00 6.91 -12.38
CA VAL A 120 -4.98 7.18 -13.45
C VAL A 120 -5.03 8.67 -13.77
N LEU A 121 -5.12 9.53 -12.75
CA LEU A 121 -5.10 10.98 -12.94
C LEU A 121 -3.82 11.44 -13.65
N TYR A 122 -2.67 10.90 -13.24
CA TYR A 122 -1.38 11.22 -13.87
C TYR A 122 -1.37 10.84 -15.35
N LEU A 123 -1.81 9.62 -15.70
CA LEU A 123 -1.81 9.14 -17.08
C LEU A 123 -2.77 9.91 -17.98
N VAL A 124 -3.93 10.33 -17.45
CA VAL A 124 -4.91 11.11 -18.20
C VAL A 124 -4.34 12.46 -18.64
N LEU A 125 -3.38 13.05 -17.90
CA LEU A 125 -2.71 14.29 -18.34
C LEU A 125 -1.96 14.13 -19.67
N PHE A 126 -1.56 12.91 -20.03
CA PHE A 126 -0.83 12.61 -21.27
C PHE A 126 -1.77 12.21 -22.41
N ILE A 127 -3.07 12.02 -22.14
CA ILE A 127 -4.08 11.69 -23.14
C ILE A 127 -4.70 12.99 -23.64
N ALA A 128 -4.47 13.31 -24.93
CA ALA A 128 -4.98 14.53 -25.57
C ALA A 128 -4.64 15.83 -24.80
N PRO A 129 -3.34 16.11 -24.55
CA PRO A 129 -2.95 17.36 -23.91
C PRO A 129 -3.38 18.58 -24.75
N PRO A 130 -3.57 19.76 -24.13
CA PRO A 130 -3.88 20.99 -24.86
C PRO A 130 -2.85 21.29 -25.96
N GLN A 131 -3.29 21.96 -27.02
CA GLN A 131 -2.43 22.29 -28.15
C GLN A 131 -1.18 23.06 -27.71
N GLY A 132 -0.02 22.67 -28.23
CA GLY A 132 1.26 23.29 -27.90
C GLY A 132 1.94 22.75 -26.63
N ILE A 133 1.30 21.82 -25.90
CA ILE A 133 1.88 21.18 -24.72
C ILE A 133 2.27 19.74 -25.05
N SER A 134 3.57 19.44 -24.96
CA SER A 134 4.07 18.07 -24.97
C SER A 134 4.71 17.74 -23.64
N HIS A 135 4.21 16.71 -22.97
CA HIS A 135 4.78 16.19 -21.72
C HIS A 135 5.90 15.18 -21.95
N PHE A 136 6.03 14.65 -23.17
CA PHE A 136 7.13 13.76 -23.54
C PHE A 136 8.33 14.55 -24.04
N SER A 137 9.53 14.04 -23.72
CA SER A 137 10.78 14.54 -24.27
C SER A 137 10.76 14.47 -25.80
N GLU A 138 11.30 15.49 -26.46
CA GLU A 138 11.41 15.51 -27.93
C GLU A 138 12.39 14.47 -28.46
N GLU A 139 13.34 14.06 -27.62
CA GLU A 139 14.34 13.04 -27.94
C GLU A 139 13.85 11.61 -27.67
N ALA A 140 12.69 11.45 -27.02
CA ALA A 140 12.17 10.14 -26.68
C ALA A 140 11.52 9.47 -27.89
N SER A 141 12.07 8.33 -28.31
CA SER A 141 11.46 7.51 -29.35
C SER A 141 10.14 6.91 -28.88
N SER A 142 9.21 6.65 -29.81
CA SER A 142 7.90 6.03 -29.48
C SER A 142 8.03 4.71 -28.75
N LEU A 143 9.08 3.92 -29.03
CA LEU A 143 9.37 2.68 -28.34
C LEU A 143 9.78 2.90 -26.88
N ARG A 144 10.61 3.93 -26.60
CA ARG A 144 10.96 4.33 -25.24
C ARG A 144 9.73 4.83 -24.49
N ILE A 145 8.92 5.67 -25.12
CA ILE A 145 7.64 6.13 -24.53
C ILE A 145 6.75 4.94 -24.16
N PHE A 146 6.59 3.96 -25.06
CA PHE A 146 5.77 2.79 -24.77
C PHE A 146 6.30 1.99 -23.56
N TRP A 147 7.57 1.58 -23.57
CA TRP A 147 8.09 0.71 -22.51
C TRP A 147 8.39 1.42 -21.19
N VAL A 148 9.01 2.61 -21.27
CA VAL A 148 9.45 3.34 -20.07
C VAL A 148 8.28 4.07 -19.43
N PHE A 149 7.40 4.69 -20.23
CA PHE A 149 6.28 5.44 -19.69
C PHE A 149 5.03 4.58 -19.54
N TRP A 150 4.47 4.05 -20.64
CA TRP A 150 3.15 3.39 -20.58
C TRP A 150 3.16 2.08 -19.80
N VAL A 151 4.15 1.21 -20.04
CA VAL A 151 4.21 -0.09 -19.35
C VAL A 151 4.54 0.07 -17.87
N MET A 152 5.52 0.91 -17.51
CA MET A 152 5.89 1.12 -16.10
C MET A 152 4.74 1.74 -15.31
N ASN A 153 4.10 2.80 -15.81
CA ASN A 153 2.91 3.37 -15.16
C ASN A 153 1.72 2.40 -15.18
N GLY A 154 1.61 1.57 -16.23
CA GLY A 154 0.59 0.53 -16.32
C GLY A 154 0.66 -0.47 -15.16
N ILE A 155 1.86 -0.85 -14.71
CA ILE A 155 2.04 -1.68 -13.51
C ILE A 155 1.43 -1.01 -12.28
N TRP A 156 1.63 0.31 -12.13
CA TRP A 156 1.08 1.11 -11.04
C TRP A 156 -0.43 1.34 -11.10
N VAL A 157 -1.08 0.99 -12.22
CA VAL A 157 -2.54 0.92 -12.32
C VAL A 157 -3.02 -0.50 -12.03
N ILE A 158 -2.42 -1.49 -12.68
CA ILE A 158 -2.86 -2.89 -12.63
C ILE A 158 -2.68 -3.48 -11.22
N MET A 159 -1.53 -3.27 -10.59
CA MET A 159 -1.23 -3.87 -9.28
C MET A 159 -2.19 -3.40 -8.17
N PRO A 160 -2.38 -2.09 -7.91
CA PRO A 160 -3.35 -1.66 -6.90
C PRO A 160 -4.78 -2.05 -7.26
N PHE A 161 -5.15 -2.07 -8.54
CA PHE A 161 -6.46 -2.57 -8.96
C PHE A 161 -6.65 -4.06 -8.61
N MET A 162 -5.65 -4.90 -8.83
CA MET A 162 -5.69 -6.30 -8.42
C MET A 162 -5.81 -6.46 -6.90
N VAL A 163 -5.15 -5.60 -6.11
CA VAL A 163 -5.30 -5.58 -4.64
C VAL A 163 -6.73 -5.22 -4.27
N MET A 164 -7.30 -4.16 -4.86
CA MET A 164 -8.68 -3.75 -4.63
C MET A 164 -9.66 -4.90 -4.91
N MET A 165 -9.55 -5.55 -6.07
CA MET A 165 -10.41 -6.66 -6.45
C MET A 165 -10.28 -7.86 -5.50
N SER A 166 -9.06 -8.15 -5.04
CA SER A 166 -8.78 -9.28 -4.14
C SER A 166 -9.28 -9.06 -2.71
N LEU A 167 -9.32 -7.80 -2.27
CA LEU A 167 -9.79 -7.44 -0.93
C LEU A 167 -11.28 -7.09 -0.90
N TRP A 168 -11.90 -6.78 -2.05
CA TRP A 168 -13.30 -6.36 -2.17
C TRP A 168 -14.28 -7.28 -1.43
N SER A 169 -14.19 -8.60 -1.65
CA SER A 169 -15.06 -9.59 -1.00
C SER A 169 -14.81 -9.71 0.50
N GLN A 170 -13.59 -9.43 0.97
CA GLN A 170 -13.22 -9.49 2.38
C GLN A 170 -13.73 -8.28 3.17
N LEU A 171 -14.04 -7.17 2.51
CA LEU A 171 -14.61 -5.98 3.17
C LEU A 171 -16.03 -6.22 3.69
N ILE A 172 -16.79 -7.08 3.00
CA ILE A 172 -18.22 -7.31 3.26
C ILE A 172 -18.42 -8.45 4.26
N GLN A 173 -17.44 -9.33 4.44
CA GLN A 173 -17.55 -10.45 5.37
C GLN A 173 -17.37 -9.98 6.82
N PRO A 174 -18.43 -9.98 7.65
CA PRO A 174 -18.23 -9.79 9.08
C PRO A 174 -17.51 -11.05 9.58
N LYS A 175 -16.21 -10.95 9.86
CA LYS A 175 -15.51 -12.02 10.59
C LYS A 175 -16.27 -12.22 11.91
N ASN A 176 -16.86 -13.40 12.09
CA ASN A 176 -17.77 -13.80 13.17
C ASN A 176 -17.45 -13.14 14.52
N PHE A 177 -17.96 -11.93 14.71
CA PHE A 177 -17.97 -11.27 15.99
C PHE A 177 -18.96 -11.96 16.94
N ALA A 178 -19.87 -12.81 16.39
CA ALA A 178 -20.76 -13.73 17.12
C ALA A 178 -20.06 -14.42 18.27
N SER A 179 -18.84 -14.93 18.06
CA SER A 179 -18.12 -15.67 19.10
C SER A 179 -17.76 -14.83 20.34
N THR A 180 -17.47 -13.53 20.19
CA THR A 180 -17.01 -12.72 21.34
C THR A 180 -18.18 -12.27 22.22
N TYR A 181 -19.34 -12.00 21.63
CA TYR A 181 -20.54 -11.71 22.42
C TYR A 181 -21.23 -12.96 22.93
N GLU A 182 -21.24 -14.07 22.18
CA GLU A 182 -21.72 -15.36 22.70
C GLU A 182 -20.90 -15.84 23.90
N LEU A 183 -19.57 -15.65 23.89
CA LEU A 183 -18.73 -15.95 25.05
C LEU A 183 -19.05 -15.03 26.24
N CYS A 184 -19.22 -13.73 26.00
CA CYS A 184 -19.56 -12.77 27.05
C CYS A 184 -20.97 -13.03 27.63
N GLU A 185 -21.96 -13.38 26.81
CA GLU A 185 -23.30 -13.75 27.28
C GLU A 185 -23.28 -15.08 28.03
N SER A 186 -22.50 -16.08 27.59
CA SER A 186 -22.37 -17.35 28.31
C SER A 186 -21.73 -17.20 29.69
N GLU A 187 -20.79 -16.27 29.85
CA GLU A 187 -20.13 -15.96 31.13
C GLU A 187 -21.04 -15.15 32.07
N ILE A 188 -21.97 -14.35 31.53
CA ILE A 188 -22.99 -13.62 32.30
C ILE A 188 -24.20 -14.51 32.64
N ALA A 189 -24.48 -15.53 31.83
CA ALA A 189 -25.64 -16.41 31.95
C ALA A 189 -25.43 -17.62 32.87
N GLU A 190 -24.24 -17.84 33.42
CA GLU A 190 -24.05 -18.76 34.56
C GLU A 190 -24.24 -17.99 35.88
N PRO A 191 -25.45 -17.96 36.47
CA PRO A 191 -25.58 -17.52 37.84
C PRO A 191 -24.75 -18.48 38.70
N GLU A 192 -23.79 -17.92 39.43
CA GLU A 192 -23.06 -18.57 40.50
C GLU A 192 -24.07 -19.40 41.31
N LYS A 193 -24.00 -20.73 41.17
CA LYS A 193 -24.79 -21.65 42.01
C LYS A 193 -24.27 -21.46 43.42
N ILE A 194 -24.93 -20.58 44.18
CA ILE A 194 -24.76 -20.45 45.62
C ILE A 194 -25.20 -21.81 46.19
N ILE A 195 -24.23 -22.66 46.47
CA ILE A 195 -24.41 -23.89 47.23
C ILE A 195 -24.70 -23.43 48.65
N ILE A 196 -25.98 -23.32 49.02
CA ILE A 196 -26.39 -23.15 50.41
C ILE A 196 -26.13 -24.50 51.09
N PRO A 197 -25.22 -24.60 52.07
CA PRO A 197 -25.03 -25.83 52.80
C PRO A 197 -26.27 -26.11 53.63
N GLU A 198 -27.03 -27.12 53.22
CA GLU A 198 -28.06 -27.74 54.04
C GLU A 198 -27.33 -28.53 55.14
N ASN A 199 -27.23 -27.96 56.34
CA ASN A 199 -27.24 -28.65 57.64
C ASN A 199 -26.88 -27.73 58.81
N SER A 200 -27.86 -27.44 59.67
CA SER A 200 -27.75 -27.74 61.11
C SER A 200 -29.09 -27.43 61.80
N HIS A 201 -29.58 -28.45 62.50
CA HIS A 201 -30.71 -28.52 63.43
C HIS A 201 -31.04 -27.26 64.23
#